data_AF-A0A820KEM4-F1
#
_entry.id   AF-A0A820KEM4-F1
#
_cell.length_a   1.000
_cell.length_b   1.000
_cell.length_c   1.000
_cell.angle_alpha   90.00
_cell.angle_beta   90.00
_cell.angle_gamma   90.00
#
_symmetry.space_group_name_H-M   'P 1'
#
loop_
_entity.id
_entity.type
_entity.pdbx_description
1 polymer ?
#
loop_
_entity_poly.entity_id
_entity_poly.type
_entity_poly.pdbx_seq_one_letter_code
_entity_poly.pdbx_strand_id
1 'polypeptide(L)'
;TTTNMITYSANFTTSTVPTSQCTQWESFVAQLTVRTYTLLIIQGTYDTVGLTLNDSTIISNIAEALRTSSSYGPITSNGVSWAVGICVSGVELSAHVSICVCSDLGYTVRPCVGVESFGGINTNTCSGPTQSMTVIFQY
;
A
#
# COMPACT_ATOMS: atom_id res chain seq x y z
N THR A 1 21.77 14.84 7.75
CA THR A 1 20.78 15.14 6.70
C THR A 1 19.41 14.81 7.26
N THR A 2 18.46 15.74 7.20
CA THR A 2 17.10 15.50 7.70
C THR A 2 16.37 14.62 6.70
N THR A 3 16.02 13.41 7.12
CA THR A 3 15.23 12.48 6.33
C THR A 3 13.78 12.96 6.28
N ASN A 4 13.22 13.19 5.08
CA ASN A 4 11.80 13.53 4.94
C ASN A 4 10.97 12.29 4.65
N MET A 5 9.71 12.30 5.08
CA MET A 5 8.80 11.18 4.90
C MET A 5 7.41 11.65 4.45
N ILE A 6 6.78 10.88 3.57
CA ILE A 6 5.34 10.94 3.27
C ILE A 6 4.74 9.69 3.89
N THR A 7 3.74 9.86 4.76
CA THR A 7 3.15 8.73 5.51
C THR A 7 1.64 8.69 5.33
N TYR A 8 1.14 7.51 5.02
CA TYR A 8 -0.27 7.15 5.18
C TYR A 8 -0.38 6.23 6.38
N SER A 9 -1.31 6.52 7.29
CA SER A 9 -1.65 5.63 8.40
C SER A 9 -3.11 5.77 8.71
N ALA A 10 -3.85 4.66 8.68
CA ALA A 10 -5.29 4.68 8.90
C ALA A 10 -5.77 3.41 9.59
N ASN A 11 -6.83 3.55 10.41
CA ASN A 11 -7.47 2.43 11.10
C ASN A 11 -8.66 1.93 10.29
N PHE A 12 -8.69 0.63 10.04
CA PHE A 12 -9.74 -0.07 9.32
C PHE A 12 -10.54 -0.91 10.28
N THR A 13 -11.86 -0.94 10.09
CA THR A 13 -12.78 -1.75 10.88
C THR A 13 -13.43 -2.78 9.98
N THR A 14 -13.44 -4.04 10.39
CA THR A 14 -14.09 -5.13 9.63
C THR A 14 -15.56 -4.80 9.34
N SER A 15 -16.05 -5.25 8.19
CA SER A 15 -17.43 -5.05 7.73
C SER A 15 -17.90 -3.58 7.68
N THR A 16 -16.96 -2.64 7.57
CA THR A 16 -17.23 -1.20 7.45
C THR A 16 -16.66 -0.68 6.12
N VAL A 17 -17.39 0.21 5.44
CA VAL A 17 -16.86 0.91 4.26
C VAL A 17 -15.77 1.90 4.70
N PRO A 18 -14.54 1.79 4.20
CA PRO A 18 -13.40 2.63 4.60
C PRO A 18 -13.40 4.02 3.92
N THR A 19 -14.49 4.78 4.00
CA THR A 19 -14.65 6.05 3.25
C THR A 19 -13.59 7.09 3.59
N SER A 20 -13.34 7.35 4.88
CA SER A 20 -12.33 8.33 5.29
C SER A 20 -10.91 7.85 5.01
N GLN A 21 -10.66 6.55 5.14
CA GLN A 21 -9.38 5.92 4.84
C GLN A 21 -9.08 5.98 3.34
N CYS A 22 -10.09 5.87 2.48
CA CYS A 22 -9.96 6.06 1.04
C CYS A 22 -9.60 7.51 0.69
N THR A 23 -10.31 8.51 1.22
CA THR A 23 -9.97 9.92 0.99
C THR A 23 -8.56 10.28 1.49
N GLN A 24 -8.13 9.71 2.63
CA GLN A 24 -6.77 9.87 3.14
C GLN A 24 -5.73 9.21 2.23
N TRP A 25 -6.06 8.05 1.65
CA TRP A 25 -5.20 7.36 0.70
C TRP A 25 -5.01 8.15 -0.58
N GLU A 26 -6.10 8.67 -1.15
CA GLU A 26 -6.05 9.56 -2.32
C GLU A 26 -5.21 10.81 -2.06
N SER A 27 -5.36 11.42 -0.86
CA SER A 27 -4.55 12.56 -0.44
C SER A 27 -3.08 12.21 -0.25
N PHE A 28 -2.78 10.98 0.19
CA PHE A 28 -1.42 10.47 0.32
C PHE A 28 -0.78 10.23 -1.05
N VAL A 29 -1.44 9.50 -1.96
CA VAL A 29 -0.87 9.20 -3.28
C VAL A 29 -0.67 10.48 -4.10
N ALA A 30 -1.49 11.51 -3.91
CA ALA A 30 -1.31 12.81 -4.54
C ALA A 30 -0.01 13.54 -4.11
N GLN A 31 0.55 13.23 -2.93
CA GLN A 31 1.81 13.80 -2.46
C GLN A 31 3.05 13.15 -3.10
N LEU A 32 2.89 11.98 -3.73
CA LEU A 32 3.98 11.17 -4.30
C LEU A 32 4.49 11.73 -5.63
N THR A 33 5.09 12.92 -5.63
CA THR A 33 5.63 13.54 -6.86
C THR A 33 6.94 12.88 -7.30
N VAL A 34 7.39 13.21 -8.52
CA VAL A 34 8.71 12.82 -9.02
C VAL A 34 9.81 13.36 -8.09
N ARG A 35 10.54 12.46 -7.44
CA ARG A 35 11.72 12.72 -6.59
C ARG A 35 12.45 11.41 -6.31
N THR A 36 13.64 11.49 -5.73
CA THR A 36 14.40 10.31 -5.33
C THR A 36 13.86 9.77 -4.01
N TYR A 37 13.15 8.65 -4.06
CA TYR A 37 12.77 7.91 -2.86
C TYR A 37 13.85 6.91 -2.47
N THR A 38 14.07 6.75 -1.17
CA THR A 38 15.16 5.92 -0.60
C THR A 38 14.64 4.73 0.20
N LEU A 39 13.40 4.79 0.66
CA LEU A 39 12.78 3.73 1.45
C LEU A 39 11.27 3.70 1.21
N LEU A 40 10.72 2.49 1.10
CA LEU A 40 9.30 2.21 1.20
C LEU A 40 9.08 1.18 2.30
N ILE A 41 8.17 1.47 3.24
CA ILE A 41 7.74 0.54 4.28
C ILE A 41 6.23 0.34 4.17
N ILE A 42 5.77 -0.90 4.27
CA ILE A 42 4.37 -1.24 4.54
C ILE A 42 4.28 -2.10 5.81
N GLN A 43 3.49 -1.67 6.78
CA GLN A 43 3.38 -2.31 8.09
C GLN A 43 1.98 -2.13 8.69
N GLY A 44 1.65 -2.85 9.74
CA GLY A 44 0.35 -2.77 10.37
C GLY A 44 0.27 -3.40 11.76
N THR A 45 -0.94 -3.47 12.31
CA THR A 45 -1.17 -4.02 13.67
C THR A 45 -0.69 -5.47 13.81
N TYR A 46 -0.84 -6.28 12.76
CA TYR A 46 -0.50 -7.72 12.75
C TYR A 46 0.91 -8.01 12.20
N ASP A 47 1.64 -6.98 11.78
CA ASP A 47 3.08 -7.03 11.54
C ASP A 47 3.64 -5.61 11.68
N THR A 48 4.21 -5.34 12.85
CA THR A 48 4.75 -4.01 13.20
C THR A 48 6.15 -3.76 12.65
N VAL A 49 6.82 -4.80 12.13
CA VAL A 49 8.10 -4.67 11.40
C VAL A 49 7.81 -4.40 9.94
N GLY A 50 6.85 -5.14 9.36
CA GLY A 50 6.39 -4.97 8.00
C GLY A 50 7.42 -5.37 6.94
N LEU A 51 7.15 -4.95 5.71
CA LEU A 51 8.04 -5.14 4.57
C LEU A 51 8.73 -3.83 4.22
N THR A 52 10.03 -3.93 3.94
CA THR A 52 10.88 -2.80 3.56
C THR A 52 11.45 -3.01 2.16
N LEU A 53 11.37 -1.97 1.33
CA LEU A 53 12.01 -1.87 0.03
C LEU A 53 12.97 -0.67 0.04
N ASN A 54 14.19 -0.89 -0.45
CA ASN A 54 15.29 0.09 -0.46
C ASN A 54 15.89 0.32 -1.86
N ASP A 55 15.28 -0.21 -2.92
CA ASP A 55 15.68 0.07 -4.30
C ASP A 55 14.99 1.36 -4.78
N SER A 56 15.77 2.44 -4.89
CA SER A 56 15.24 3.75 -5.27
C SER A 56 14.53 3.79 -6.62
N THR A 57 14.94 2.95 -7.57
CA THR A 57 14.33 2.88 -8.91
C THR A 57 12.95 2.24 -8.81
N ILE A 58 12.84 1.11 -8.10
CA ILE A 58 11.56 0.42 -7.90
C ILE A 58 10.62 1.30 -7.08
N ILE A 59 11.10 1.93 -6.00
CA ILE A 59 10.26 2.80 -5.16
C ILE A 59 9.74 4.00 -5.96
N SER A 60 10.57 4.61 -6.80
CA SER A 60 10.15 5.75 -7.63
C SER A 60 9.08 5.35 -8.65
N ASN A 61 9.19 4.15 -9.24
CA ASN A 61 8.17 3.62 -10.15
C ASN A 61 6.86 3.27 -9.42
N ILE A 62 6.94 2.72 -8.20
CA ILE A 62 5.76 2.49 -7.35
C ILE A 62 5.08 3.82 -7.02
N ALA A 63 5.84 4.83 -6.60
CA ALA A 63 5.32 6.15 -6.26
C ALA A 63 4.60 6.80 -7.46
N GLU A 64 5.21 6.74 -8.64
CA GLU A 64 4.59 7.25 -9.87
C GLU A 64 3.33 6.47 -10.26
N ALA A 65 3.37 5.14 -10.18
CA ALA A 65 2.22 4.30 -10.48
C ALA A 65 1.04 4.58 -9.53
N LEU A 66 1.32 4.76 -8.24
CA LEU A 66 0.31 5.13 -7.24
C LEU A 66 -0.29 6.51 -7.53
N ARG A 67 0.55 7.53 -7.79
CA ARG A 67 0.09 8.89 -8.05
C ARG A 67 -0.76 8.99 -9.32
N THR A 68 -0.39 8.25 -10.35
CA THR A 68 -1.02 8.32 -11.68
C THR A 68 -2.13 7.28 -11.89
N SER A 69 -2.41 6.45 -10.87
CA SER A 69 -3.32 5.31 -10.99
C SER A 69 -2.99 4.41 -12.18
N SER A 70 -1.70 4.17 -12.43
CA SER A 70 -1.23 3.27 -13.48
C SER A 70 -0.76 1.93 -12.89
N SER A 71 -0.39 0.99 -13.75
CA SER A 71 0.09 -0.33 -13.31
C SER A 71 1.60 -0.40 -13.33
N TYR A 72 2.18 -1.05 -12.32
CA TYR A 72 3.61 -1.36 -12.25
C TYR A 72 3.83 -2.70 -11.56
N GLY A 73 4.76 -3.50 -12.08
CA GLY A 73 5.02 -4.85 -11.59
C GLY A 73 4.07 -5.92 -12.17
N PRO A 74 4.16 -7.17 -11.66
CA PRO A 74 4.95 -7.57 -10.50
C PRO A 74 6.46 -7.44 -10.73
N ILE A 75 7.17 -6.90 -9.72
CA ILE A 75 8.63 -6.81 -9.70
C ILE A 75 9.15 -7.34 -8.37
N THR A 76 10.16 -8.21 -8.42
CA THR A 76 10.72 -8.81 -7.19
C THR A 76 11.94 -8.02 -6.70
N SER A 77 11.96 -7.70 -5.41
CA SER A 77 13.12 -7.13 -4.72
C SER A 77 13.19 -7.65 -3.29
N ASN A 78 14.39 -8.04 -2.84
CA ASN A 78 14.63 -8.66 -1.52
C ASN A 78 13.68 -9.85 -1.21
N GLY A 79 13.31 -10.64 -2.23
CA GLY A 79 12.39 -11.78 -2.08
C GLY A 79 10.91 -11.40 -1.98
N VAL A 80 10.56 -10.12 -2.08
CA VAL A 80 9.19 -9.62 -2.08
C VAL A 80 8.78 -9.22 -3.50
N SER A 81 7.63 -9.72 -3.97
CA SER A 81 7.03 -9.29 -5.23
C SER A 81 6.12 -8.10 -4.98
N TRP A 82 6.44 -6.95 -5.57
CA TRP A 82 5.69 -5.69 -5.43
C TRP A 82 4.90 -5.40 -6.70
N ALA A 83 3.68 -4.92 -6.53
CA ALA A 83 2.83 -4.48 -7.63
C ALA A 83 1.98 -3.27 -7.23
N VAL A 84 1.70 -2.42 -8.21
CA VAL A 84 0.69 -1.37 -8.16
C VAL A 84 -0.27 -1.59 -9.31
N GLY A 85 -1.55 -1.37 -9.08
CA GLY A 85 -2.56 -1.40 -10.14
C GLY A 85 -3.91 -0.93 -9.64
N ILE A 86 -4.93 -1.07 -10.48
CA ILE A 86 -6.30 -0.66 -10.15
C ILE A 86 -7.11 -1.89 -9.76
N CYS A 87 -7.85 -1.79 -8.65
CA CYS A 87 -8.89 -2.74 -8.29
C CYS A 87 -10.21 -1.98 -8.13
N VAL A 88 -11.21 -2.36 -8.92
CA VAL A 88 -12.50 -1.66 -9.03
C VAL A 88 -12.29 -0.17 -9.36
N SER A 89 -12.38 0.72 -8.38
CA SER A 89 -12.25 2.18 -8.54
C SER A 89 -11.00 2.77 -7.89
N GLY A 90 -10.20 1.96 -7.19
CA GLY A 90 -9.09 2.42 -6.37
C GLY A 90 -7.73 1.91 -6.83
N VAL A 91 -6.69 2.71 -6.62
CA VAL A 91 -5.30 2.23 -6.75
C VAL A 91 -4.91 1.37 -5.55
N GLU A 92 -4.29 0.23 -5.82
CA GLU A 92 -3.86 -0.80 -4.89
C GLU A 92 -2.33 -0.87 -4.87
N LEU A 93 -1.75 -0.92 -3.68
CA LEU A 93 -0.37 -1.36 -3.46
C LEU A 93 -0.40 -2.77 -2.87
N SER A 94 0.26 -3.72 -3.53
CA SER A 94 0.36 -5.09 -3.04
C SER A 94 1.80 -5.60 -3.03
N ALA A 95 2.11 -6.39 -2.00
CA ALA A 95 3.30 -7.18 -1.86
C ALA A 95 2.94 -8.64 -1.56
N HIS A 96 3.63 -9.58 -2.21
CA HIS A 96 3.37 -11.04 -2.21
C HIS A 96 2.02 -11.48 -2.81
N VAL A 97 1.14 -10.55 -3.17
CA VAL A 97 -0.18 -10.83 -3.73
C VAL A 97 -0.36 -10.08 -5.05
N SER A 98 -1.03 -10.70 -6.00
CA SER A 98 -1.41 -10.05 -7.27
C SER A 98 -2.48 -8.97 -7.05
N ILE A 99 -2.50 -7.96 -7.92
CA ILE A 99 -3.50 -6.89 -7.87
C ILE A 99 -4.92 -7.44 -7.96
N CYS A 100 -5.81 -6.91 -7.13
CA CYS A 100 -7.24 -7.22 -7.10
C CYS A 100 -7.56 -8.70 -6.81
N VAL A 101 -6.66 -9.38 -6.09
CA VAL A 101 -6.85 -10.76 -5.61
C VAL A 101 -6.99 -10.76 -4.09
N CYS A 102 -7.83 -11.66 -3.57
CA CYS A 102 -7.93 -11.96 -2.15
C CYS A 102 -6.89 -13.02 -1.77
N SER A 103 -6.23 -12.83 -0.63
CA SER A 103 -5.32 -13.81 -0.04
C SER A 103 -5.62 -13.92 1.45
N ASP A 104 -5.43 -15.11 2.03
CA ASP A 104 -5.49 -15.32 3.48
C ASP A 104 -4.27 -14.74 4.22
N LEU A 105 -3.18 -14.52 3.48
CA LEU A 105 -1.97 -13.88 3.97
C LEU A 105 -1.41 -12.96 2.89
N GLY A 106 -1.54 -11.65 3.08
CA GLY A 106 -1.07 -10.67 2.11
C GLY A 106 -0.62 -9.37 2.73
N TYR A 107 0.04 -8.55 1.91
CA TYR A 107 0.47 -7.20 2.24
C TYR A 107 -0.12 -6.26 1.20
N THR A 108 -1.39 -5.92 1.37
CA THR A 108 -2.18 -5.16 0.41
C THR A 108 -2.81 -3.95 1.09
N VAL A 109 -2.73 -2.79 0.45
CA VAL A 109 -3.42 -1.56 0.86
C VAL A 109 -4.23 -1.06 -0.32
N ARG A 110 -5.57 -1.14 -0.21
CA ARG A 110 -6.52 -0.74 -1.27
C ARG A 110 -7.83 -0.21 -0.68
N PRO A 111 -7.76 0.86 0.13
CA PRO A 111 -8.92 1.36 0.88
C PRO A 111 -10.11 1.73 0.00
N CYS A 112 -9.92 2.05 -1.28
CA CYS A 112 -10.98 2.53 -2.16
C CYS A 112 -11.76 1.41 -2.91
N VAL A 113 -11.57 0.13 -2.55
CA VAL A 113 -12.26 -1.00 -3.21
C VAL A 113 -13.68 -1.23 -2.68
N GLY A 114 -13.95 -0.88 -1.41
CA GLY A 114 -15.27 -1.02 -0.78
C GLY A 114 -15.26 -1.85 0.50
N VAL A 115 -16.42 -2.42 0.85
CA VAL A 115 -16.60 -3.21 2.07
C VAL A 115 -15.72 -4.45 2.04
N GLU A 116 -15.08 -4.74 3.17
CA GLU A 116 -14.30 -5.96 3.45
C GLU A 116 -13.04 -6.20 2.60
N SER A 117 -12.87 -5.52 1.47
CA SER A 117 -11.74 -5.73 0.56
C SER A 117 -10.68 -4.64 0.65
N PHE A 118 -10.59 -3.92 1.77
CA PHE A 118 -9.69 -2.78 1.96
C PHE A 118 -8.19 -3.15 1.97
N GLY A 119 -7.87 -4.45 2.02
CA GLY A 119 -6.52 -4.98 2.12
C GLY A 119 -6.27 -5.68 3.44
N GLY A 120 -5.00 -5.90 3.73
CA GLY A 120 -4.52 -6.58 4.94
C GLY A 120 -3.01 -6.59 4.94
N ILE A 121 -2.40 -6.41 6.11
CA ILE A 121 -0.95 -6.52 6.30
C ILE A 121 -0.68 -7.72 7.19
N ASN A 122 -0.10 -8.76 6.61
CA ASN A 122 0.13 -10.05 7.26
C ASN A 122 -1.17 -10.74 7.75
N THR A 123 -2.28 -10.51 7.02
CA THR A 123 -3.60 -11.09 7.30
C THR A 123 -4.37 -11.32 6.00
N ASN A 124 -5.60 -11.82 6.12
CA ASN A 124 -6.60 -11.80 5.04
C ASN A 124 -6.72 -10.41 4.42
N THR A 125 -6.67 -10.33 3.08
CA THR A 125 -6.80 -9.07 2.31
C THR A 125 -8.24 -8.78 1.85
N CYS A 126 -9.13 -9.74 2.07
CA CYS A 126 -10.58 -9.65 1.92
C CYS A 126 -11.23 -10.22 3.19
N SER A 127 -12.26 -9.54 3.69
CA SER A 127 -12.85 -9.76 5.01
C SER A 127 -11.80 -9.74 6.13
N GLY A 128 -10.81 -8.85 6.00
CA GLY A 128 -9.70 -8.71 6.94
C GLY A 128 -10.16 -8.23 8.33
N PRO A 129 -9.38 -8.54 9.39
CA PRO A 129 -9.66 -8.06 10.74
C PRO A 129 -9.47 -6.54 10.85
N THR A 130 -10.11 -5.95 11.87
CA THR A 130 -9.87 -4.56 12.29
C THR A 130 -8.40 -4.36 12.57
N GLN A 131 -7.76 -3.43 11.87
CA GLN A 131 -6.33 -3.21 11.95
C GLN A 131 -5.95 -1.78 11.54
N SER A 132 -4.80 -1.34 11.99
CA SER A 132 -4.12 -0.18 11.42
C SER A 132 -3.18 -0.64 10.31
N MET A 133 -3.15 0.09 9.20
CA MET A 133 -2.19 -0.12 8.12
C MET A 133 -1.45 1.18 7.85
N THR A 134 -0.15 1.09 7.60
CA THR A 134 0.73 2.24 7.39
C THR A 134 1.63 2.01 6.18
N VAL A 135 1.75 3.04 5.33
CA VAL A 135 2.64 3.09 4.17
C VAL A 135 3.53 4.32 4.30
N ILE A 136 4.84 4.15 4.18
CA ILE A 136 5.83 5.22 4.38
C ILE A 136 6.74 5.29 3.16
N PHE A 137 6.88 6.48 2.57
CA PHE A 137 7.91 6.79 1.59
C PHE A 137 8.92 7.77 2.18
N GLN A 138 10.21 7.41 2.14
CA GLN A 138 11.32 8.27 2.54
C GLN A 138 11.98 8.92 1.32
N TYR A 139 12.34 10.21 1.40
CA TYR A 139 13.02 10.96 0.35
C TYR A 139 13.92 12.09 0.89
#